data_AF-A0A5C0VE08-F1
#
_entry.id   AF-A0A5C0VE08-F1
#
_cell.length_a   1.000
_cell.length_b   1.000
_cell.length_c   1.000
_cell.angle_alpha   90.00
_cell.angle_beta   90.00
_cell.angle_gamma   90.00
#
_symmetry.space_group_name_H-M   'P 1'
#
loop_
_entity.id
_entity.type
_entity.pdbx_description
1 polymer ?
#
loop_
_entity_poly.entity_id
_entity_poly.type
_entity_poly.pdbx_seq_one_letter_code
_entity_poly.pdbx_strand_id
1 'polypeptide(L)'
;MDQIALNTVIAVMMAIFPGFIFRKCYYTGEFTKQFNQSTEFDKLLWNVFFSSISIGLTFLLIYLFRGITGLKVLDSLSYETIHQLSGPIANNQIPKKDIISKTYKDLLVIVGLIYFFSCFFGLTLHWLVKTLRLDIWSPLFRFKNYWYYYIHGGKILYNNPENKKLAFTKADVLCEIGGETKLYSGILSQYTVNKEDNNLENIFLTNAQALKQIKDADGNTTAVKARNIPGAVFCIPYHTVLNMNLVYVYRNTESKNFQKFFTVVFNILFFLCLTFIVVSLWFDLSKYGIVGVWKKAGFAWWSYFALINLRLLIFPKNKFKFSWTIELSFIITALLWILHYPTLVPFWSVIVSLSISIALAVFLQPKKHHNHTSTS
;
A
#
# COMPACT_ATOMS: atom_id res chain seq x y z
N MET A 1 3.62 -42.98 0.48
CA MET A 1 4.29 -41.85 1.14
C MET A 1 4.07 -40.54 0.38
N ASP A 2 4.11 -40.55 -0.95
CA ASP A 2 3.96 -39.35 -1.79
C ASP A 2 2.63 -38.59 -1.62
N GLN A 3 1.52 -39.29 -1.38
CA GLN A 3 0.22 -38.66 -1.13
C GLN A 3 0.16 -37.90 0.21
N ILE A 4 0.88 -38.38 1.24
CA ILE A 4 0.96 -37.69 2.53
C ILE A 4 1.76 -36.40 2.37
N ALA A 5 2.89 -36.45 1.66
CA ALA A 5 3.71 -35.27 1.40
C ALA A 5 2.94 -34.18 0.62
N LEU A 6 2.22 -34.55 -0.44
CA LEU A 6 1.42 -33.61 -1.23
C LEU A 6 0.29 -32.96 -0.40
N ASN A 7 -0.45 -33.76 0.38
CA ASN A 7 -1.52 -33.25 1.24
C ASN A 7 -0.98 -32.31 2.32
N THR A 8 0.18 -32.62 2.91
CA THR A 8 0.85 -31.74 3.87
C THR A 8 1.30 -30.43 3.23
N VAL A 9 1.88 -30.47 2.02
CA VAL A 9 2.27 -29.25 1.29
C VAL A 9 1.07 -28.36 0.99
N ILE A 10 -0.03 -28.93 0.50
CA ILE A 10 -1.26 -28.18 0.22
C ILE A 10 -1.86 -27.58 1.50
N ALA A 11 -1.88 -28.33 2.60
CA ALA A 11 -2.34 -27.84 3.90
C ALA A 11 -1.47 -26.67 4.40
N VAL A 12 -0.14 -26.77 4.27
CA VAL A 12 0.79 -25.68 4.62
C VAL A 12 0.58 -24.46 3.74
N MET A 13 0.41 -24.65 2.42
CA MET A 13 0.14 -23.57 1.48
C MET A 13 -1.17 -22.85 1.76
N MET A 14 -2.20 -23.54 2.23
CA MET A 14 -3.47 -22.91 2.60
C MET A 14 -3.44 -22.30 4.01
N ALA A 15 -2.75 -22.93 4.97
CA ALA A 15 -2.79 -22.51 6.36
C ALA A 15 -1.76 -21.42 6.71
N ILE A 16 -0.61 -21.35 6.04
CA ILE A 16 0.50 -20.45 6.45
C ILE A 16 0.73 -19.34 5.41
N PHE A 17 0.70 -19.68 4.13
CA PHE A 17 1.08 -18.76 3.06
C PHE A 17 0.22 -17.49 2.95
N PRO A 18 -1.13 -17.55 3.15
CA PRO A 18 -1.96 -16.35 3.15
C PRO A 18 -1.48 -15.32 4.19
N GLY A 19 -1.22 -15.75 5.42
CA GLY A 19 -0.74 -14.85 6.47
C GLY A 19 0.68 -14.34 6.25
N PHE A 20 1.55 -15.15 5.62
CA PHE A 20 2.86 -14.68 5.17
C PHE A 20 2.72 -13.52 4.17
N ILE A 21 1.87 -13.69 3.14
CA ILE A 21 1.59 -12.65 2.14
C ILE A 21 1.02 -11.41 2.82
N PHE A 22 0.03 -11.57 3.70
CA PHE A 22 -0.58 -10.47 4.45
C PHE A 22 0.48 -9.65 5.20
N ARG A 23 1.35 -10.30 5.98
CA ARG A 23 2.40 -9.63 6.75
C ARG A 23 3.41 -8.93 5.85
N LYS A 24 3.81 -9.57 4.74
CA LYS A 24 4.73 -8.97 3.78
C LYS A 24 4.15 -7.71 3.14
N CYS A 25 2.85 -7.74 2.81
CA CYS A 25 2.13 -6.58 2.28
C CYS A 25 1.82 -5.52 3.37
N TYR A 26 1.74 -5.89 4.65
CA TYR A 26 1.59 -4.95 5.77
C TYR A 26 2.89 -4.22 6.12
N TYR A 27 4.02 -4.92 6.16
CA TYR A 27 5.34 -4.35 6.46
C TYR A 27 6.04 -3.86 5.18
N THR A 28 5.40 -2.99 4.41
CA THR A 28 6.01 -2.39 3.20
C THR A 28 6.74 -1.08 3.50
N GLY A 29 7.68 -0.69 2.61
CA GLY A 29 8.41 0.57 2.70
C GLY A 29 9.45 0.58 3.81
N GLU A 30 9.43 1.60 4.66
CA GLU A 30 10.39 1.81 5.76
C GLU A 30 10.34 0.72 6.85
N PHE A 31 9.27 -0.09 6.87
CA PHE A 31 9.06 -1.17 7.84
C PHE A 31 9.41 -2.56 7.30
N THR A 32 9.94 -2.67 6.08
CA THR A 32 10.27 -3.97 5.44
C THR A 32 11.22 -4.81 6.30
N LYS A 33 12.14 -4.17 7.04
CA LYS A 33 13.08 -4.86 7.93
C LYS A 33 12.38 -5.53 9.12
N GLN A 34 11.23 -5.00 9.58
CA GLN A 34 10.46 -5.54 10.70
C GLN A 34 9.85 -6.92 10.40
N PHE A 35 9.63 -7.24 9.13
CA PHE A 35 9.13 -8.55 8.73
C PHE A 35 10.00 -9.70 9.24
N ASN A 36 11.32 -9.50 9.27
CA ASN A 36 12.29 -10.50 9.71
C ASN A 36 12.61 -10.46 11.21
N GLN A 37 12.08 -9.47 11.94
CA GLN A 37 12.41 -9.19 13.34
C GLN A 37 11.49 -9.93 14.32
N SER A 38 11.72 -11.24 14.43
CA SER A 38 11.17 -12.10 15.49
C SER A 38 11.83 -13.48 15.42
N THR A 39 11.63 -14.32 16.45
CA THR A 39 12.02 -15.73 16.38
C THR A 39 11.25 -16.44 15.26
N GLU A 40 11.81 -17.53 14.72
CA GLU A 40 11.14 -18.30 13.65
C GLU A 40 9.78 -18.86 14.10
N PHE A 41 9.67 -19.26 15.38
CA PHE A 41 8.42 -19.72 15.96
C PHE A 41 7.37 -18.61 16.05
N ASP A 42 7.75 -17.40 16.48
CA ASP A 42 6.83 -16.26 16.46
C ASP A 42 6.37 -15.92 15.04
N LYS A 43 7.26 -16.01 14.05
CA LYS A 43 6.89 -15.78 12.64
C LYS A 43 5.83 -16.77 12.20
N LEU A 44 5.98 -18.03 12.56
CA LEU A 44 5.04 -19.10 12.25
C LEU A 44 3.67 -18.81 12.87
N LEU A 45 3.62 -18.50 14.17
CA LEU A 45 2.37 -18.19 14.88
C LEU A 45 1.64 -17.00 14.25
N TRP A 46 2.36 -15.91 13.97
CA TRP A 46 1.77 -14.75 13.32
C TRP A 46 1.28 -15.06 11.89
N ASN A 47 2.00 -15.87 11.14
CA ASN A 47 1.56 -16.30 9.80
C ASN A 47 0.26 -17.11 9.89
N VAL A 48 0.16 -18.07 10.81
CA VAL A 48 -1.06 -18.85 11.00
C VAL A 48 -2.23 -17.95 11.42
N PHE A 49 -2.00 -17.04 12.37
CA PHE A 49 -3.02 -16.09 12.83
C PHE A 49 -3.57 -15.21 11.70
N PHE A 50 -2.70 -14.53 10.95
CA PHE A 50 -3.13 -13.68 9.84
C PHE A 50 -3.70 -14.47 8.67
N SER A 51 -3.30 -15.73 8.51
CA SER A 51 -3.89 -16.63 7.53
C SER A 51 -5.34 -16.95 7.89
N SER A 52 -5.62 -17.34 9.14
CA SER A 52 -6.98 -17.58 9.63
C SER A 52 -7.88 -16.36 9.46
N ILE A 53 -7.37 -15.15 9.76
CA ILE A 53 -8.08 -13.89 9.52
C ILE A 53 -8.36 -13.70 8.02
N SER A 54 -7.37 -13.89 7.17
CA SER A 54 -7.52 -13.67 5.72
C SER A 54 -8.50 -14.64 5.08
N ILE A 55 -8.47 -15.91 5.49
CA ILE A 55 -9.43 -16.94 5.08
C ILE A 55 -10.84 -16.56 5.55
N GLY A 56 -11.01 -16.24 6.84
CA GLY A 56 -12.30 -15.84 7.41
C GLY A 56 -12.90 -14.62 6.73
N LEU A 57 -12.10 -13.58 6.49
CA LEU A 57 -12.52 -12.38 5.76
C LEU A 57 -12.90 -12.69 4.31
N THR A 58 -12.13 -13.55 3.63
CA THR A 58 -12.45 -13.97 2.26
C THR A 58 -13.81 -14.66 2.20
N PHE A 59 -14.08 -15.61 3.10
CA PHE A 59 -15.38 -16.27 3.17
C PHE A 59 -16.51 -15.32 3.55
N LEU A 60 -16.28 -14.40 4.49
CA LEU A 60 -17.27 -13.38 4.85
C LEU A 60 -17.62 -12.48 3.65
N LEU A 61 -16.62 -12.02 2.89
CA LEU A 61 -16.84 -11.22 1.68
C LEU A 61 -17.65 -11.98 0.64
N ILE A 62 -17.30 -13.25 0.41
CA ILE A 62 -18.03 -14.13 -0.50
C ILE A 62 -19.50 -14.27 -0.06
N TYR A 63 -19.73 -14.49 1.24
CA TYR A 63 -21.06 -14.61 1.82
C TYR A 63 -21.89 -13.32 1.66
N LEU A 64 -21.31 -12.17 2.01
CA LEU A 64 -21.97 -10.87 1.87
C LEU A 64 -22.29 -10.56 0.41
N PHE A 65 -21.36 -10.83 -0.50
CA PHE A 65 -21.58 -10.62 -1.93
C PHE A 65 -22.71 -11.49 -2.47
N ARG A 66 -22.76 -12.77 -2.05
CA ARG A 66 -23.88 -13.67 -2.39
C ARG A 66 -25.21 -13.15 -1.85
N GLY A 67 -25.24 -12.63 -0.62
CA GLY A 67 -26.45 -12.03 -0.03
C GLY A 67 -26.95 -10.80 -0.79
N ILE A 68 -26.05 -9.93 -1.25
CA ILE A 68 -26.40 -8.69 -1.96
C ILE A 68 -26.81 -8.96 -3.42
N THR A 69 -26.07 -9.82 -4.13
CA THR A 69 -26.22 -10.02 -5.58
C THR A 69 -27.11 -11.21 -5.95
N GLY A 70 -27.32 -12.14 -5.02
CA GLY A 70 -27.99 -13.42 -5.27
C GLY A 70 -27.21 -14.36 -6.20
N LEU A 71 -25.96 -14.02 -6.57
CA LEU A 71 -25.15 -14.79 -7.50
C LEU A 71 -24.48 -15.98 -6.81
N LYS A 72 -24.42 -17.11 -7.51
CA LYS A 72 -23.66 -18.28 -7.07
C LYS A 72 -22.17 -18.06 -7.35
N VAL A 73 -21.35 -18.43 -6.36
CA VAL A 73 -19.89 -18.22 -6.33
C VAL A 73 -19.22 -19.30 -7.17
N LEU A 74 -19.37 -20.56 -6.75
CA LEU A 74 -18.91 -21.76 -7.43
C LEU A 74 -19.86 -22.92 -7.08
N ASP A 75 -20.39 -23.63 -8.08
CA ASP A 75 -21.31 -24.77 -7.86
C ASP A 75 -20.60 -26.02 -7.28
N SER A 76 -19.27 -26.08 -7.36
CA SER A 76 -18.44 -27.25 -7.03
C SER A 76 -17.95 -27.33 -5.59
N LEU A 77 -18.15 -26.29 -4.78
CA LEU A 77 -17.82 -26.29 -3.35
C LEU A 77 -19.09 -26.29 -2.50
N SER A 78 -20.09 -27.05 -2.96
CA SER A 78 -21.19 -27.48 -2.11
C SER A 78 -20.69 -28.50 -1.10
N TYR A 79 -21.34 -28.56 0.07
CA TYR A 79 -21.16 -29.66 1.02
C TYR A 79 -21.27 -31.03 0.33
N GLU A 80 -22.18 -31.15 -0.64
CA GLU A 80 -22.36 -32.37 -1.43
C GLU A 80 -21.12 -32.74 -2.24
N THR A 81 -20.44 -31.78 -2.86
CA THR A 81 -19.24 -32.04 -3.64
C THR A 81 -18.07 -32.44 -2.74
N ILE A 82 -17.92 -31.78 -1.59
CA ILE A 82 -16.91 -32.14 -0.58
C ILE A 82 -17.17 -33.55 -0.05
N HIS A 83 -18.44 -33.90 0.20
CA HIS A 83 -18.82 -35.24 0.64
C HIS A 83 -18.60 -36.31 -0.43
N GLN A 84 -18.91 -36.00 -1.70
CA GLN A 84 -18.69 -36.87 -2.85
C GLN A 84 -17.21 -37.08 -3.17
N LEU A 85 -16.34 -36.16 -2.77
CA LEU A 85 -14.88 -36.31 -2.86
C LEU A 85 -14.30 -37.06 -1.65
N SER A 86 -14.80 -36.78 -0.43
CA SER A 86 -14.25 -37.36 0.79
C SER A 86 -14.49 -38.86 0.90
N GLY A 87 -15.64 -39.38 0.45
CA GLY A 87 -15.96 -40.81 0.48
C GLY A 87 -14.98 -41.68 -0.34
N PRO A 88 -14.78 -41.41 -1.64
CA PRO A 88 -13.82 -42.14 -2.47
C PRO A 88 -12.38 -41.98 -1.98
N ILE A 89 -11.97 -40.77 -1.53
CA ILE A 89 -10.62 -40.52 -1.01
C ILE A 89 -10.37 -41.31 0.29
N ALA A 90 -11.34 -41.36 1.20
CA ALA A 90 -11.24 -42.15 2.44
C ALA A 90 -11.15 -43.66 2.16
N ASN A 91 -11.72 -44.11 1.02
CA ASN A 91 -11.69 -45.50 0.57
C ASN A 91 -10.59 -45.80 -0.47
N ASN A 92 -9.59 -44.92 -0.64
CA ASN A 92 -8.49 -45.06 -1.62
C ASN A 92 -8.94 -45.25 -3.09
N GLN A 93 -10.14 -44.78 -3.46
CA GLN A 93 -10.65 -44.81 -4.82
C GLN A 93 -10.47 -43.46 -5.51
N ILE A 94 -10.10 -43.48 -6.79
CA ILE A 94 -9.96 -42.27 -7.61
C ILE A 94 -11.37 -41.75 -7.95
N PRO A 95 -11.75 -40.52 -7.56
CA PRO A 95 -13.04 -39.95 -7.92
C PRO A 95 -13.23 -39.82 -9.44
N LYS A 96 -14.47 -39.67 -9.91
CA LYS A 96 -14.77 -39.49 -11.34
C LYS A 96 -14.01 -38.28 -11.92
N LYS A 97 -13.36 -38.45 -13.07
CA LYS A 97 -12.49 -37.46 -13.74
C LYS A 97 -13.14 -36.08 -13.93
N ASP A 98 -14.44 -36.06 -14.24
CA ASP A 98 -15.18 -34.81 -14.46
C ASP A 98 -15.35 -33.99 -13.17
N ILE A 99 -15.55 -34.67 -12.03
CA ILE A 99 -15.63 -34.05 -10.70
C ILE A 99 -14.25 -33.53 -10.30
N ILE A 100 -13.19 -34.33 -10.48
CA ILE A 100 -11.81 -33.94 -10.17
C ILE A 100 -11.40 -32.67 -10.93
N SER A 101 -11.65 -32.62 -12.24
CA SER A 101 -11.20 -31.51 -13.07
C SER A 101 -11.91 -30.19 -12.73
N LYS A 102 -13.19 -30.24 -12.36
CA LYS A 102 -13.97 -29.08 -11.94
C LYS A 102 -13.55 -28.63 -10.54
N THR A 103 -13.51 -29.55 -9.58
CA THR A 103 -13.10 -29.25 -8.20
C THR A 103 -11.68 -28.70 -8.10
N TYR A 104 -10.71 -29.24 -8.85
CA TYR A 104 -9.33 -28.76 -8.76
C TYR A 104 -9.17 -27.33 -9.29
N LYS A 105 -9.83 -27.00 -10.41
CA LYS A 105 -9.88 -25.62 -10.92
C LYS A 105 -10.50 -24.68 -9.89
N ASP A 106 -11.59 -25.10 -9.30
CA ASP A 106 -12.37 -24.31 -8.36
C ASP A 106 -11.63 -24.12 -7.02
N LEU A 107 -10.87 -25.13 -6.58
CA LEU A 107 -9.95 -25.03 -5.45
C LEU A 107 -8.80 -24.05 -5.73
N LEU A 108 -8.16 -24.13 -6.91
CA LEU A 108 -7.12 -23.17 -7.30
C LEU A 108 -7.64 -21.74 -7.34
N VAL A 109 -8.87 -21.55 -7.82
CA VAL A 109 -9.56 -20.25 -7.82
C VAL A 109 -9.73 -19.72 -6.39
N ILE A 110 -10.21 -20.55 -5.46
CA ILE A 110 -10.38 -20.14 -4.05
C ILE A 110 -9.02 -19.81 -3.41
N VAL A 111 -8.00 -20.64 -3.62
CA VAL A 111 -6.65 -20.38 -3.08
C VAL A 111 -6.11 -19.06 -3.63
N GLY A 112 -6.25 -18.82 -4.94
CA GLY A 112 -5.86 -17.56 -5.58
C GLY A 112 -6.59 -16.36 -5.00
N LEU A 113 -7.89 -16.49 -4.73
CA LEU A 113 -8.70 -15.46 -4.07
C LEU A 113 -8.23 -15.16 -2.65
N ILE A 114 -7.97 -16.20 -1.85
CA ILE A 114 -7.46 -16.04 -0.48
C ILE A 114 -6.11 -15.30 -0.51
N TYR A 115 -5.21 -15.65 -1.43
CA TYR A 115 -3.91 -14.98 -1.54
C TYR A 115 -4.04 -13.52 -1.98
N PHE A 116 -4.92 -13.25 -2.95
CA PHE A 116 -5.23 -11.90 -3.38
C PHE A 116 -5.75 -11.06 -2.21
N PHE A 117 -6.75 -11.55 -1.49
CA PHE A 117 -7.32 -10.85 -0.34
C PHE A 117 -6.33 -10.67 0.80
N SER A 118 -5.46 -11.66 1.03
CA SER A 118 -4.40 -11.55 2.03
C SER A 118 -3.48 -10.37 1.75
N CYS A 119 -3.00 -10.21 0.50
CA CYS A 119 -2.17 -9.04 0.19
C CYS A 119 -2.98 -7.75 0.21
N PHE A 120 -4.19 -7.76 -0.34
CA PHE A 120 -5.06 -6.59 -0.38
C PHE A 120 -5.37 -6.03 1.01
N PHE A 121 -5.74 -6.89 1.96
CA PHE A 121 -5.98 -6.49 3.34
C PHE A 121 -4.70 -6.05 4.05
N GLY A 122 -3.56 -6.70 3.79
CA GLY A 122 -2.27 -6.27 4.33
C GLY A 122 -1.93 -4.82 3.92
N LEU A 123 -2.06 -4.49 2.64
CA LEU A 123 -1.83 -3.13 2.13
C LEU A 123 -2.86 -2.13 2.65
N THR A 124 -4.13 -2.53 2.72
CA THR A 124 -5.21 -1.68 3.22
C THR A 124 -5.00 -1.35 4.69
N LEU A 125 -4.63 -2.33 5.52
CA LEU A 125 -4.34 -2.13 6.93
C LEU A 125 -3.10 -1.24 7.12
N HIS A 126 -2.04 -1.45 6.35
CA HIS A 126 -0.87 -0.56 6.35
C HIS A 126 -1.29 0.88 6.06
N TRP A 127 -2.04 1.09 4.98
CA TRP A 127 -2.50 2.42 4.59
C TRP A 127 -3.42 3.05 5.65
N LEU A 128 -4.34 2.29 6.24
CA LEU A 128 -5.23 2.74 7.31
C LEU A 128 -4.43 3.18 8.54
N VAL A 129 -3.52 2.33 9.03
CA VAL A 129 -2.69 2.61 10.19
C VAL A 129 -1.91 3.91 10.00
N LYS A 130 -1.28 4.09 8.82
CA LYS A 130 -0.49 5.29 8.49
C LYS A 130 -1.34 6.55 8.34
N THR A 131 -2.49 6.44 7.67
CA THR A 131 -3.34 7.60 7.33
C THR A 131 -4.09 8.10 8.56
N LEU A 132 -4.65 7.19 9.35
CA LEU A 132 -5.37 7.48 10.58
C LEU A 132 -4.43 7.68 11.79
N ARG A 133 -3.14 7.43 11.62
CA ARG A 133 -2.12 7.47 12.70
C ARG A 133 -2.50 6.56 13.88
N LEU A 134 -3.07 5.38 13.59
CA LEU A 134 -3.48 4.40 14.61
C LEU A 134 -2.27 3.87 15.39
N ASP A 135 -1.09 3.86 14.76
CA ASP A 135 0.18 3.47 15.37
C ASP A 135 0.63 4.39 16.51
N ILE A 136 0.13 5.63 16.54
CA ILE A 136 0.33 6.58 17.63
C ILE A 136 -0.71 6.35 18.73
N TRP A 137 -1.98 6.17 18.33
CA TRP A 137 -3.10 6.09 19.28
C TRP A 137 -3.15 4.76 20.04
N SER A 138 -2.84 3.65 19.37
CA SER A 138 -2.82 2.32 19.98
C SER A 138 -1.44 1.66 19.85
N PRO A 139 -0.86 1.16 20.95
CA PRO A 139 0.44 0.49 20.93
C PRO A 139 0.43 -0.80 20.10
N LEU A 140 -0.75 -1.42 19.87
CA LEU A 140 -0.88 -2.64 19.07
C LEU A 140 -0.49 -2.45 17.59
N PHE A 141 -0.73 -1.26 17.04
CA PHE A 141 -0.41 -0.95 15.64
C PHE A 141 0.96 -0.28 15.47
N ARG A 142 1.70 -0.09 16.57
CA ARG A 142 2.98 0.60 16.55
C ARG A 142 4.03 -0.25 15.84
N PHE A 143 4.76 0.37 14.93
CA PHE A 143 5.90 -0.27 14.29
C PHE A 143 7.08 -0.36 15.27
N LYS A 144 7.91 -1.41 15.15
CA LYS A 144 9.05 -1.62 16.04
C LYS A 144 10.19 -0.62 15.80
N ASN A 145 10.26 -0.04 14.60
CA ASN A 145 11.25 0.97 14.24
C ASN A 145 10.96 2.27 15.01
N TYR A 146 11.57 2.43 16.17
CA TYR A 146 11.36 3.60 17.04
C TYR A 146 11.97 4.88 16.45
N TRP A 147 13.09 4.78 15.71
CA TRP A 147 13.71 5.89 14.98
C TRP A 147 12.78 6.53 13.98
N TYR A 148 11.86 5.75 13.40
CA TYR A 148 10.80 6.29 12.55
C TYR A 148 10.00 7.39 13.26
N TYR A 149 9.61 7.13 14.52
CA TYR A 149 8.81 8.05 15.31
C TYR A 149 9.60 9.26 15.79
N TYR A 150 10.86 9.06 16.17
CA TYR A 150 11.76 10.16 16.51
C TYR A 150 11.96 11.09 15.31
N ILE A 151 12.37 10.56 14.16
CA ILE A 151 12.74 11.37 13.01
C ILE A 151 11.54 12.08 12.38
N HIS A 152 10.38 11.42 12.29
CA HIS A 152 9.18 12.00 11.67
C HIS A 152 8.29 12.78 12.64
N GLY A 153 8.77 13.08 13.85
CA GLY A 153 8.04 13.89 14.84
C GLY A 153 6.70 13.27 15.22
N GLY A 154 6.67 11.95 15.43
CA GLY A 154 5.50 11.26 15.96
C GLY A 154 5.11 11.86 17.32
N LYS A 155 3.81 12.05 17.58
CA LYS A 155 3.26 12.60 18.84
C LYS A 155 3.67 11.82 20.10
N ILE A 156 4.43 10.74 19.98
CA ILE A 156 4.82 9.85 21.08
C ILE A 156 5.68 10.59 22.12
N LEU A 157 6.41 11.64 21.74
CA LEU A 157 7.31 12.35 22.67
C LEU A 157 7.00 13.82 22.90
N TYR A 158 6.26 14.48 22.01
CA TYR A 158 5.99 15.91 22.14
C TYR A 158 4.57 16.25 21.70
N ASN A 159 3.90 17.10 22.49
CA ASN A 159 2.69 17.77 22.07
C ASN A 159 3.05 18.66 20.88
N ASN A 160 2.75 18.19 19.67
CA ASN A 160 2.91 18.97 18.46
C ASN A 160 2.15 20.29 18.62
N PRO A 161 2.78 21.46 18.41
CA PRO A 161 2.08 22.73 18.47
C PRO A 161 0.83 22.70 17.58
N GLU A 162 -0.29 23.20 18.10
CA GLU A 162 -1.58 23.16 17.41
C GLU A 162 -1.48 23.73 15.99
N ASN A 163 -2.17 23.08 15.04
CA ASN A 163 -2.24 23.50 13.62
C ASN A 163 -0.90 23.57 12.86
N LYS A 164 0.16 22.95 13.37
CA LYS A 164 1.44 22.86 12.66
C LYS A 164 1.74 21.43 12.19
N LYS A 165 2.29 21.30 10.98
CA LYS A 165 2.75 20.03 10.41
C LYS A 165 4.27 20.05 10.34
N LEU A 166 4.92 18.95 10.70
CA LEU A 166 6.36 18.79 10.53
C LEU A 166 6.73 18.97 9.05
N ALA A 167 7.63 19.92 8.78
CA ALA A 167 8.16 20.17 7.45
C ALA A 167 9.38 19.28 7.18
N PHE A 168 10.35 19.30 8.08
CA PHE A 168 11.55 18.46 8.05
C PHE A 168 12.23 18.46 9.42
N THR A 169 13.13 17.51 9.63
CA THR A 169 13.93 17.38 10.85
C THR A 169 15.36 17.75 10.52
N LYS A 170 15.93 18.69 11.27
CA LYS A 170 17.37 18.95 11.25
C LYS A 170 18.05 18.09 12.31
N ALA A 171 19.26 17.63 12.03
CA ALA A 171 20.07 16.89 12.97
C ALA A 171 21.42 17.57 13.14
N ASP A 172 21.80 17.81 14.40
CA ASP A 172 23.14 18.21 14.79
C ASP A 172 23.83 16.97 15.38
N VAL A 173 24.86 16.49 14.70
CA VAL A 173 25.50 15.20 14.96
C VAL A 173 26.96 15.43 15.34
N LEU A 174 27.30 15.10 16.59
CA LEU A 174 28.67 15.13 17.09
C LEU A 174 29.32 13.78 16.79
N CYS A 175 30.40 13.79 16.00
CA CYS A 175 31.12 12.61 15.58
C CYS A 175 32.55 12.62 16.09
N GLU A 176 33.10 11.43 16.34
CA GLU A 176 34.53 11.22 16.56
C GLU A 176 35.15 10.56 15.34
N ILE A 177 36.09 11.25 14.69
CA ILE A 177 36.76 10.76 13.49
C ILE A 177 38.26 10.96 13.68
N GLY A 178 39.00 9.87 13.83
CA GLY A 178 40.46 9.91 14.00
C GLY A 178 40.89 10.65 15.27
N GLY A 179 40.13 10.53 16.36
CA GLY A 179 40.40 11.21 17.64
C GLY A 179 40.00 12.68 17.70
N GLU A 180 39.51 13.26 16.60
CA GLU A 180 38.95 14.61 16.59
C GLU A 180 37.43 14.58 16.68
N THR A 181 36.88 15.42 17.55
CA THR A 181 35.44 15.66 17.62
C THR A 181 35.01 16.68 16.57
N LYS A 182 34.06 16.29 15.71
CA LYS A 182 33.52 17.12 14.61
C LYS A 182 32.02 17.20 14.74
N LEU A 183 31.48 18.42 14.69
CA LEU A 183 30.03 18.66 14.73
C LEU A 183 29.54 18.91 13.31
N TYR A 184 28.56 18.12 12.87
CA TYR A 184 27.88 18.29 11.59
C TYR A 184 26.43 18.70 11.81
N SER A 185 25.91 19.60 10.99
CA SER A 185 24.50 20.01 11.00
C SER A 185 23.92 19.86 9.61
N GLY A 186 22.67 19.41 9.49
CA GLY A 186 22.01 19.27 8.19
C GLY A 186 20.55 18.85 8.31
N ILE A 187 19.87 18.73 7.17
CA ILE A 187 18.51 18.20 7.10
C ILE A 187 18.59 16.69 7.03
N LEU A 188 17.99 16.00 8.00
CA LEU A 188 17.93 14.55 8.05
C LEU A 188 17.00 14.04 6.95
N SER A 189 17.58 13.47 5.89
CA SER A 189 16.84 13.02 4.72
C SER A 189 16.50 11.54 4.76
N GLN A 190 17.43 10.71 5.26
CA GLN A 190 17.28 9.27 5.30
C GLN A 190 18.12 8.69 6.44
N TYR A 191 17.79 7.48 6.85
CA TYR A 191 18.57 6.70 7.80
C TYR A 191 18.49 5.21 7.43
N THR A 192 19.45 4.44 7.90
CA THR A 192 19.43 2.98 7.83
C THR A 192 19.50 2.42 9.24
N VAL A 193 18.73 1.37 9.49
CA VAL A 193 18.72 0.64 10.76
C VAL A 193 19.22 -0.78 10.58
N ASN A 194 19.90 -1.32 11.58
CA ASN A 194 20.29 -2.72 11.63
C ASN A 194 19.03 -3.61 11.62
N LYS A 195 19.10 -4.74 10.90
CA LYS A 195 18.01 -5.73 10.81
C LYS A 195 17.73 -6.41 12.14
N GLU A 196 18.74 -6.61 12.98
CA GLU A 196 18.63 -7.38 14.22
C GLU A 196 18.13 -6.50 15.37
N ASP A 197 18.84 -5.40 15.66
CA ASP A 197 18.59 -4.60 16.88
C ASP A 197 17.73 -3.35 16.67
N ASN A 198 17.33 -3.03 15.43
CA ASN A 198 16.68 -1.76 15.07
C ASN A 198 17.50 -0.49 15.38
N ASN A 199 18.77 -0.62 15.78
CA ASN A 199 19.67 0.50 16.03
C ASN A 199 20.05 1.21 14.72
N LEU A 200 20.36 2.50 14.80
CA LEU A 200 20.86 3.25 13.65
C LEU A 200 22.20 2.69 13.17
N GLU A 201 22.35 2.59 11.86
CA GLU A 201 23.56 2.13 11.20
C GLU A 201 24.21 3.29 10.46
N ASN A 202 23.45 4.04 9.66
CA ASN A 202 23.90 5.25 8.98
C ASN A 202 22.83 6.34 8.98
N ILE A 203 23.28 7.58 9.07
CA ILE A 203 22.48 8.80 9.03
C ILE A 203 22.85 9.58 7.77
N PHE A 204 21.84 10.00 7.00
CA PHE A 204 22.04 10.77 5.76
C PHE A 204 21.50 12.19 5.93
N LEU A 205 22.39 13.17 5.74
CA LEU A 205 22.09 14.60 5.84
C LEU A 205 22.15 15.25 4.46
N THR A 206 21.15 16.07 4.13
CA THR A 206 21.18 16.99 2.97
C THR A 206 21.49 18.40 3.45
N ASN A 207 22.09 19.22 2.58
CA ASN A 207 22.58 20.57 2.94
C ASN A 207 23.47 20.55 4.19
N ALA A 208 24.39 19.58 4.25
CA ALA A 208 25.22 19.36 5.42
C ALA A 208 26.30 20.45 5.57
N GLN A 209 26.55 20.84 6.81
CA GLN A 209 27.54 21.84 7.21
C GLN A 209 28.42 21.27 8.32
N ALA A 210 29.73 21.46 8.21
CA ALA A 210 30.65 21.22 9.30
C ALA A 210 30.76 22.48 10.15
N LEU A 211 30.52 22.34 11.46
CA LEU A 211 30.62 23.43 12.43
C LEU A 211 31.98 23.33 13.13
N LYS A 212 32.77 24.40 13.04
CA LYS A 212 34.05 24.53 13.74
C LYS A 212 33.98 25.67 14.74
N GLN A 213 34.27 25.36 16.00
CA GLN A 213 34.46 26.37 17.03
C GLN A 213 35.81 27.07 16.80
N ILE A 214 35.78 28.39 16.81
CA ILE A 214 36.96 29.26 16.87
C ILE A 214 37.14 29.58 18.34
N LYS A 215 38.33 29.26 18.86
CA LYS A 215 38.72 29.51 20.24
C LYS A 215 39.76 30.63 20.28
N ASP A 216 39.67 31.49 21.27
CA ASP A 216 40.68 32.49 21.57
C ASP A 216 41.92 31.85 22.23
N ALA A 217 42.97 32.65 22.42
CA ALA A 217 44.21 32.23 23.08
C ALA A 217 43.98 31.65 24.49
N ASP A 218 42.94 32.11 25.18
CA ASP A 218 42.54 31.63 26.52
C ASP A 218 41.63 30.37 26.48
N GLY A 219 41.39 29.80 25.29
CA GLY A 219 40.58 28.59 25.11
C GLY A 219 39.06 28.81 25.10
N ASN A 220 38.61 30.05 25.30
CA ASN A 220 37.19 30.42 25.24
C ASN A 220 36.67 30.43 23.80
N THR A 221 35.44 29.96 23.58
CA THR A 221 34.83 29.91 22.24
C THR A 221 34.29 31.30 21.86
N THR A 222 34.87 31.92 20.85
CA THR A 222 34.48 33.27 20.39
C THR A 222 33.53 33.27 19.21
N ALA A 223 33.63 32.29 18.31
CA ALA A 223 32.73 32.19 17.17
C ALA A 223 32.57 30.75 16.68
N VAL A 224 31.45 30.46 16.01
CA VAL A 224 31.24 29.19 15.31
C VAL A 224 31.23 29.46 13.81
N LYS A 225 32.18 28.86 13.10
CA LYS A 225 32.25 28.94 11.64
C LYS A 225 31.59 27.72 11.02
N ALA A 226 30.55 27.95 10.21
CA ALA A 226 29.92 26.91 9.41
C ALA A 226 30.59 26.81 8.03
N ARG A 227 30.99 25.60 7.64
CA ARG A 227 31.50 25.30 6.29
C ARG A 227 30.54 24.32 5.61
N ASN A 228 30.00 24.72 4.47
CA ASN A 228 29.18 23.82 3.66
C ASN A 228 30.01 22.62 3.18
N ILE A 229 29.45 21.42 3.31
CA ILE A 229 30.02 20.20 2.75
C ILE A 229 29.47 20.06 1.32
N PRO A 230 30.33 20.00 0.30
CA PRO A 230 29.87 19.83 -1.07
C PRO A 230 29.26 18.43 -1.23
N GLY A 231 28.17 18.34 -2.00
CA GLY A 231 27.49 17.08 -2.31
C GLY A 231 25.98 17.15 -2.08
N ALA A 232 25.25 16.22 -2.71
CA ALA A 232 23.80 16.13 -2.56
C ALA A 232 23.40 15.51 -1.21
N VAL A 233 24.16 14.52 -0.74
CA VAL A 233 23.89 13.77 0.49
C VAL A 233 25.22 13.48 1.21
N PHE A 234 25.25 13.75 2.50
CA PHE A 234 26.35 13.44 3.41
C PHE A 234 25.98 12.26 4.31
N CYS A 235 26.80 11.22 4.34
CA CYS A 235 26.55 10.00 5.09
C CYS A 235 27.45 9.93 6.32
N ILE A 236 26.85 9.68 7.48
CA ILE A 236 27.55 9.52 8.76
C ILE A 236 27.26 8.12 9.30
N PRO A 237 28.28 7.25 9.44
CA PRO A 237 28.13 5.97 10.12
C PRO A 237 27.81 6.17 11.60
N TYR A 238 26.79 5.49 12.12
CA TYR A 238 26.31 5.72 13.48
C TYR A 238 27.33 5.35 14.55
N HIS A 239 28.22 4.38 14.29
CA HIS A 239 29.31 4.03 15.21
C HIS A 239 30.31 5.17 15.46
N THR A 240 30.35 6.19 14.59
CA THR A 240 31.17 7.40 14.79
C THR A 240 30.45 8.48 15.58
N VAL A 241 29.14 8.33 15.82
CA VAL A 241 28.30 9.35 16.44
C VAL A 241 28.38 9.22 17.95
N LEU A 242 28.88 10.26 18.61
CA LEU A 242 28.91 10.36 20.07
C LEU A 242 27.56 10.86 20.62
N ASN A 243 26.97 11.86 19.96
CA ASN A 243 25.70 12.44 20.37
C ASN A 243 24.97 13.05 19.17
N MET A 244 23.64 13.13 19.26
CA MET A 244 22.79 13.71 18.23
C MET A 244 21.64 14.49 18.86
N ASN A 245 21.47 15.73 18.40
CA ASN A 245 20.32 16.55 18.71
C ASN A 245 19.40 16.65 17.48
N LEU A 246 18.08 16.48 17.69
CA LEU A 246 17.08 16.55 16.63
C LEU A 246 16.22 17.80 16.80
N VAL A 247 16.20 18.64 15.75
CA VAL A 247 15.44 19.89 15.72
C VAL A 247 14.30 19.77 14.71
N TYR A 248 13.06 19.83 15.20
CA TYR A 248 11.86 19.72 14.37
C TYR A 248 11.44 21.08 13.81
N VAL A 249 11.43 21.22 12.49
CA VAL A 249 10.96 22.44 11.82
C VAL A 249 9.52 22.25 11.37
N TYR A 250 8.63 23.10 11.83
CA TYR A 250 7.20 23.02 11.56
C TYR A 250 6.72 24.08 10.57
N ARG A 251 5.72 23.75 9.76
CA ARG A 251 5.00 24.66 8.88
C ARG A 251 3.54 24.77 9.31
N ASN A 252 3.02 26.00 9.33
CA ASN A 252 1.59 26.24 9.55
C ASN A 252 0.77 25.47 8.52
N THR A 253 -0.24 24.74 8.99
CA THR A 253 -1.16 24.01 8.13
C THR A 253 -2.54 24.58 8.35
N GLU A 254 -3.14 25.09 7.28
CA GLU A 254 -4.57 25.35 7.29
C GLU A 254 -5.29 24.03 7.56
N SER A 255 -5.90 23.95 8.73
CA SER A 255 -6.57 22.75 9.23
C SER A 255 -7.81 22.46 8.39
N LYS A 256 -7.64 21.72 7.28
CA LYS A 256 -8.76 21.15 6.53
C LYS A 256 -9.08 19.74 7.03
N ASN A 257 -9.29 19.60 8.34
CA ASN A 257 -9.63 18.30 8.95
C ASN A 257 -10.86 17.67 8.29
N PHE A 258 -11.83 18.48 7.87
CA PHE A 258 -12.98 18.02 7.10
C PHE A 258 -12.60 17.39 5.75
N GLN A 259 -11.67 18.00 5.00
CA GLN A 259 -11.17 17.42 3.75
C GLN A 259 -10.40 16.12 3.98
N LYS A 260 -9.62 16.04 5.07
CA LYS A 260 -8.92 14.78 5.43
C LYS A 260 -9.92 13.67 5.75
N PHE A 261 -10.96 13.97 6.52
CA PHE A 261 -12.02 13.02 6.83
C PHE A 261 -12.71 12.52 5.55
N PHE A 262 -13.14 13.43 4.66
CA PHE A 262 -13.74 13.06 3.39
C PHE A 262 -12.78 12.24 2.51
N THR A 263 -11.48 12.57 2.53
CA THR A 263 -10.44 11.79 1.84
C THR A 263 -10.35 10.37 2.39
N VAL A 264 -10.41 10.18 3.71
CA VAL A 264 -10.40 8.85 4.33
C VAL A 264 -11.65 8.07 3.93
N VAL A 265 -12.84 8.64 4.13
CA VAL A 265 -14.12 7.99 3.80
C VAL A 265 -14.16 7.59 2.32
N PHE A 266 -13.78 8.49 1.42
CA PHE A 266 -13.74 8.21 0.00
C PHE A 266 -12.74 7.10 -0.36
N ASN A 267 -11.54 7.10 0.24
CA ASN A 267 -10.59 6.02 0.00
C ASN A 267 -11.12 4.67 0.53
N ILE A 268 -11.82 4.64 1.67
CA ILE A 268 -12.47 3.41 2.17
C ILE A 268 -13.52 2.93 1.16
N LEU A 269 -14.38 3.81 0.67
CA LEU A 269 -15.37 3.48 -0.37
C LEU A 269 -14.68 2.98 -1.65
N PHE A 270 -13.61 3.65 -2.10
CA PHE A 270 -12.81 3.23 -3.23
C PHE A 270 -12.27 1.80 -3.05
N PHE A 271 -11.73 1.47 -1.88
CA PHE A 271 -11.25 0.13 -1.57
C PHE A 271 -12.37 -0.91 -1.53
N LEU A 272 -13.55 -0.56 -1.00
CA LEU A 272 -14.73 -1.44 -1.02
C LEU A 272 -15.20 -1.71 -2.45
N CYS A 273 -15.29 -0.70 -3.30
CA CYS A 273 -15.68 -0.89 -4.70
C CYS A 273 -14.62 -1.67 -5.50
N LEU A 274 -13.33 -1.43 -5.24
CA LEU A 274 -12.24 -2.22 -5.84
C LEU A 274 -12.35 -3.70 -5.44
N THR A 275 -12.65 -3.96 -4.16
CA THR A 275 -12.93 -5.31 -3.66
C THR A 275 -14.09 -5.93 -4.42
N PHE A 276 -15.21 -5.22 -4.55
CA PHE A 276 -16.37 -5.68 -5.29
C PHE A 276 -16.05 -6.04 -6.75
N ILE A 277 -15.25 -5.22 -7.45
CA ILE A 277 -14.82 -5.49 -8.82
C ILE A 277 -14.03 -6.79 -8.90
N VAL A 278 -13.05 -6.97 -8.02
CA VAL A 278 -12.23 -8.19 -8.04
C VAL A 278 -13.06 -9.41 -7.70
N VAL A 279 -13.94 -9.33 -6.69
CA VAL A 279 -14.87 -10.40 -6.34
C VAL A 279 -15.73 -10.78 -7.55
N SER A 280 -16.28 -9.79 -8.27
CA SER A 280 -17.20 -10.02 -9.40
C SER A 280 -16.62 -10.87 -10.53
N LEU A 281 -15.29 -10.86 -10.73
CA LEU A 281 -14.62 -11.70 -11.73
C LEU A 281 -14.87 -13.19 -11.52
N TRP A 282 -15.13 -13.59 -10.27
CA TRP A 282 -15.22 -14.98 -9.85
C TRP A 282 -16.66 -15.48 -9.71
N PHE A 283 -17.64 -14.58 -9.77
CA PHE A 283 -19.06 -14.95 -9.69
C PHE A 283 -19.64 -15.24 -11.07
N ASP A 284 -20.68 -16.08 -11.11
CA ASP A 284 -21.43 -16.25 -12.36
C ASP A 284 -22.23 -14.98 -12.67
N LEU A 285 -21.79 -14.24 -13.69
CA LEU A 285 -22.43 -13.03 -14.19
C LEU A 285 -23.32 -13.31 -15.42
N SER A 286 -23.64 -14.58 -15.68
CA SER A 286 -24.51 -15.02 -16.78
C SER A 286 -25.85 -14.29 -16.81
N LYS A 287 -26.45 -14.03 -15.64
CA LYS A 287 -27.69 -13.24 -15.47
C LYS A 287 -27.59 -11.84 -16.09
N TYR A 288 -26.38 -11.28 -16.19
CA TYR A 288 -26.11 -9.96 -16.74
C TYR A 288 -25.53 -10.00 -18.17
N GLY A 289 -25.56 -11.15 -18.85
CA GLY A 289 -25.00 -11.31 -20.19
C GLY A 289 -23.46 -11.38 -20.23
N ILE A 290 -22.80 -11.32 -19.07
CA ILE A 290 -21.33 -11.37 -18.95
C ILE A 290 -20.90 -12.83 -18.80
N VAL A 291 -20.89 -13.53 -19.93
CA VAL A 291 -20.42 -14.92 -20.01
C VAL A 291 -19.01 -14.96 -20.60
N GLY A 292 -18.12 -15.69 -19.94
CA GLY A 292 -16.74 -15.91 -20.38
C GLY A 292 -15.70 -14.98 -19.74
N VAL A 293 -14.47 -15.48 -19.65
CA VAL A 293 -13.35 -14.83 -18.93
C VAL A 293 -13.04 -13.44 -19.49
N TRP A 294 -13.04 -13.28 -20.82
CA TRP A 294 -12.73 -12.00 -21.47
C TRP A 294 -13.76 -10.91 -21.22
N LYS A 295 -15.06 -11.27 -21.21
CA LYS A 295 -16.13 -10.31 -20.89
C LYS A 295 -16.06 -9.87 -19.44
N LYS A 296 -15.78 -10.80 -18.51
CA LYS A 296 -15.57 -10.48 -17.09
C LYS A 296 -14.34 -9.58 -16.89
N ALA A 297 -13.23 -9.93 -17.53
CA ALA A 297 -12.01 -9.12 -17.49
C ALA A 297 -12.24 -7.70 -18.04
N GLY A 298 -12.96 -7.58 -19.16
CA GLY A 298 -13.34 -6.29 -19.73
C GLY A 298 -14.24 -5.48 -18.80
N PHE A 299 -15.27 -6.10 -18.23
CA PHE A 299 -16.13 -5.46 -17.21
C PHE A 299 -15.33 -4.94 -16.02
N ALA A 300 -14.42 -5.76 -15.48
CA ALA A 300 -13.59 -5.36 -14.35
C ALA A 300 -12.62 -4.24 -14.72
N TRP A 301 -12.01 -4.29 -15.90
CA TRP A 301 -11.11 -3.25 -16.39
C TRP A 301 -11.81 -1.90 -16.52
N TRP A 302 -12.99 -1.87 -17.15
CA TRP A 302 -13.77 -0.64 -17.32
C TRP A 302 -14.31 -0.12 -15.98
N SER A 303 -14.74 -1.01 -15.09
CA SER A 303 -15.15 -0.62 -13.74
C SER A 303 -14.00 -0.02 -12.93
N TYR A 304 -12.80 -0.60 -13.05
CA TYR A 304 -11.59 -0.08 -12.41
C TYR A 304 -11.19 1.28 -12.99
N PHE A 305 -11.24 1.41 -14.33
CA PHE A 305 -10.95 2.66 -15.02
C PHE A 305 -11.92 3.77 -14.61
N ALA A 306 -13.22 3.48 -14.52
CA ALA A 306 -14.24 4.42 -14.00
C ALA A 306 -13.89 4.90 -12.58
N LEU A 307 -13.51 3.95 -11.70
CA LEU A 307 -13.16 4.25 -10.31
C LEU A 307 -11.90 5.11 -10.17
N ILE A 308 -10.87 4.86 -10.97
CA ILE A 308 -9.66 5.70 -10.95
C ILE A 308 -10.00 7.12 -11.39
N ASN A 309 -10.73 7.27 -12.50
CA ASN A 309 -11.09 8.60 -13.00
C ASN A 309 -11.98 9.35 -11.99
N LEU A 310 -12.93 8.66 -11.35
CA LEU A 310 -13.73 9.24 -10.26
C LEU A 310 -12.86 9.73 -9.10
N ARG A 311 -11.83 8.96 -8.73
CA ARG A 311 -10.87 9.34 -7.69
C ARG A 311 -10.04 10.57 -8.09
N LEU A 312 -9.57 10.64 -9.32
CA LEU A 312 -8.79 11.77 -9.84
C LEU A 312 -9.63 13.06 -9.85
N LEU A 313 -10.90 12.93 -10.23
CA LEU A 313 -11.88 14.02 -10.28
C LEU A 313 -12.15 14.64 -8.91
N ILE A 314 -12.20 13.82 -7.87
CA ILE A 314 -12.46 14.30 -6.49
C ILE A 314 -11.17 14.80 -5.82
N PHE A 315 -10.02 14.19 -6.14
CA PHE A 315 -8.72 14.56 -5.58
C PHE A 315 -7.72 14.92 -6.67
N PRO A 316 -7.92 16.06 -7.37
CA PRO A 316 -7.02 16.49 -8.41
C PRO A 316 -5.63 16.67 -7.82
N LYS A 317 -4.69 15.79 -8.21
CA LYS A 317 -3.28 15.99 -7.85
C LYS A 317 -2.79 17.16 -8.70
N ASN A 318 -2.20 18.15 -8.04
CA ASN A 318 -1.56 19.33 -8.65
C ASN A 318 -0.57 19.03 -9.81
N LYS A 319 -0.15 17.76 -9.99
CA LYS A 319 0.76 17.31 -11.04
C LYS A 319 0.07 17.06 -12.40
N PHE A 320 -1.23 16.74 -12.42
CA PHE A 320 -1.96 16.51 -13.67
C PHE A 320 -2.99 17.63 -13.82
N LYS A 321 -2.70 18.59 -14.71
CA LYS A 321 -3.66 19.62 -15.14
C LYS A 321 -4.66 19.02 -16.16
N PHE A 322 -5.30 17.92 -15.79
CA PHE A 322 -6.44 17.45 -16.59
C PHE A 322 -7.64 18.34 -16.27
N SER A 323 -8.37 18.78 -17.30
CA SER A 323 -9.62 19.49 -17.09
C SER A 323 -10.68 18.51 -16.60
N TRP A 324 -11.49 18.94 -15.65
CA TRP A 324 -12.60 18.15 -15.08
C TRP A 324 -13.51 17.53 -16.17
N THR A 325 -13.65 18.23 -17.31
CA THR A 325 -14.41 17.79 -18.48
C THR A 325 -13.87 16.50 -19.13
N ILE A 326 -12.56 16.30 -19.14
CA ILE A 326 -11.95 15.11 -19.72
C ILE A 326 -12.08 13.92 -18.76
N GLU A 327 -11.91 14.13 -17.45
CA GLU A 327 -12.09 13.05 -16.47
C GLU A 327 -13.56 12.57 -16.44
N LEU A 328 -14.52 13.50 -16.55
CA LEU A 328 -15.93 13.16 -16.66
C LEU A 328 -16.26 12.37 -17.94
N SER A 329 -15.67 12.71 -19.08
CA SER A 329 -15.90 11.98 -20.34
C SER A 329 -15.34 10.56 -20.30
N PHE A 330 -14.19 10.35 -19.64
CA PHE A 330 -13.65 9.01 -19.39
C PHE A 330 -14.53 8.18 -18.44
N ILE A 331 -15.11 8.79 -17.41
CA ILE A 331 -16.08 8.10 -16.53
C ILE A 331 -17.32 7.68 -17.31
N ILE A 332 -17.91 8.60 -18.10
CA ILE A 332 -19.10 8.31 -18.92
C ILE A 332 -18.80 7.17 -19.90
N THR A 333 -17.66 7.22 -20.58
CA THR A 333 -17.24 6.15 -21.51
C THR A 333 -17.12 4.80 -20.80
N ALA A 334 -16.53 4.78 -19.61
CA ALA A 334 -16.41 3.56 -18.82
C ALA A 334 -17.77 3.01 -18.36
N LEU A 335 -18.70 3.89 -17.97
CA LEU A 335 -20.07 3.50 -17.61
C LEU A 335 -20.85 2.95 -18.82
N LEU A 336 -20.69 3.54 -20.00
CA LEU A 336 -21.31 3.04 -21.23
C LEU A 336 -20.77 1.64 -21.61
N TRP A 337 -19.49 1.38 -21.39
CA TRP A 337 -18.91 0.04 -21.54
C TRP A 337 -19.49 -0.98 -20.55
N ILE A 338 -19.74 -0.57 -19.30
CA ILE A 338 -20.40 -1.42 -18.29
C ILE A 338 -21.83 -1.76 -18.71
N LEU A 339 -22.58 -0.77 -19.22
CA LEU A 339 -23.97 -0.93 -19.66
C LEU A 339 -24.11 -1.67 -21.01
N HIS A 340 -23.04 -1.74 -21.81
CA HIS A 340 -23.04 -2.52 -23.04
C HIS A 340 -23.18 -4.03 -22.79
N TYR A 341 -22.55 -4.55 -21.73
CA TYR A 341 -22.56 -5.98 -21.43
C TYR A 341 -23.95 -6.59 -21.18
N PRO A 342 -24.85 -5.95 -20.42
CA PRO A 342 -26.25 -6.38 -20.32
C PRO A 342 -27.08 -6.02 -21.57
N THR A 343 -26.45 -5.65 -22.69
CA THR A 343 -27.09 -5.23 -23.96
C THR A 343 -28.00 -4.00 -23.86
N LEU A 344 -27.90 -3.24 -22.76
CA LEU A 344 -28.69 -2.02 -22.56
C LEU A 344 -28.26 -0.89 -23.49
N VAL A 345 -27.02 -0.93 -23.96
CA VAL A 345 -26.40 0.12 -24.79
C VAL A 345 -25.72 -0.52 -26.02
N PRO A 346 -25.94 -0.01 -27.24
CA PRO A 346 -25.30 -0.53 -28.44
C PRO A 346 -23.79 -0.26 -28.44
N PHE A 347 -23.02 -1.14 -29.07
CA PHE A 347 -21.55 -1.01 -29.14
C PHE A 347 -21.10 0.31 -29.79
N TRP A 348 -21.85 0.81 -30.77
CA TRP A 348 -21.53 2.06 -31.47
C TRP A 348 -21.52 3.29 -30.56
N SER A 349 -22.45 3.41 -29.61
CA SER A 349 -22.44 4.54 -28.66
C SER A 349 -21.22 4.53 -27.74
N VAL A 350 -20.66 3.35 -27.48
CA VAL A 350 -19.44 3.19 -26.70
C VAL A 350 -18.22 3.69 -27.48
N ILE A 351 -18.10 3.34 -28.77
CA ILE A 351 -17.03 3.83 -29.66
C ILE A 351 -17.12 5.35 -29.80
N VAL A 352 -18.31 5.90 -30.06
CA VAL A 352 -18.51 7.34 -30.20
C VAL A 352 -18.07 8.09 -28.93
N SER A 353 -18.44 7.61 -27.74
CA SER A 353 -18.03 8.21 -26.46
C SER A 353 -16.51 8.19 -26.25
N LEU A 354 -15.85 7.08 -26.62
CA LEU A 354 -14.40 6.96 -26.53
C LEU A 354 -13.69 7.94 -27.46
N SER A 355 -14.16 8.05 -28.71
CA SER A 355 -13.63 9.01 -29.69
C SER A 355 -13.77 10.46 -29.23
N ILE A 356 -14.92 10.82 -28.65
CA ILE A 356 -15.14 12.16 -28.07
C ILE A 356 -14.18 12.41 -26.89
N SER A 357 -14.00 11.42 -26.01
CA SER A 357 -13.11 11.54 -24.85
C SER A 357 -11.65 11.73 -25.27
N ILE A 358 -11.19 11.01 -26.30
CA ILE A 358 -9.84 11.16 -26.87
C ILE A 358 -9.70 12.53 -27.54
N ALA A 359 -10.69 12.96 -28.33
CA ALA A 359 -10.67 14.27 -28.98
C ALA A 359 -10.57 15.40 -27.93
N LEU A 360 -11.41 15.37 -26.89
CA LEU A 360 -11.34 16.32 -25.78
C LEU A 360 -9.97 16.29 -25.10
N ALA A 361 -9.40 15.11 -24.86
CA ALA A 361 -8.09 14.97 -24.25
C ALA A 361 -6.96 15.55 -25.11
N VAL A 362 -7.05 15.51 -26.44
CA VAL A 362 -6.07 16.08 -27.37
C VAL A 362 -6.24 17.60 -27.50
N PHE A 363 -7.47 18.08 -27.68
CA PHE A 363 -7.75 19.50 -27.92
C PHE A 363 -7.58 20.38 -26.68
N LEU A 364 -7.86 19.85 -25.48
CA LEU A 364 -7.80 20.61 -24.23
C LEU A 364 -6.45 20.45 -23.50
N GLN A 365 -5.43 19.82 -24.10
CA GLN A 365 -4.11 19.82 -23.48
C GLN A 365 -3.58 21.25 -23.37
N PRO A 366 -3.19 21.71 -22.16
CA PRO A 366 -2.59 23.02 -22.03
C PRO A 366 -1.29 23.05 -22.83
N LYS A 367 -1.21 23.92 -23.86
CA LYS A 367 0.04 24.21 -24.56
C LYS A 367 1.12 24.50 -23.51
N LYS A 368 2.18 23.70 -23.48
CA LYS A 368 3.38 24.03 -22.69
C LYS A 368 3.90 25.35 -23.23
N HIS A 369 3.71 26.45 -22.48
CA HIS A 369 4.45 27.68 -22.74
C HIS A 369 5.93 27.39 -22.49
N HIS A 370 6.69 27.22 -23.57
CA HIS A 370 8.14 27.34 -23.53
C HIS A 370 8.47 28.81 -23.28
N ASN A 371 8.61 29.19 -22.02
CA ASN A 371 9.29 30.42 -21.67
C ASN A 371 10.79 30.18 -21.91
N HIS A 372 11.27 30.54 -23.09
CA HIS A 372 12.68 30.89 -23.28
C HIS A 372 12.93 32.18 -22.52
N THR A 373 13.44 32.09 -21.30
CA THR A 373 14.19 33.20 -20.69
C THR A 373 15.58 33.20 -21.30
N SER A 374 15.75 33.95 -22.39
CA SER A 374 17.05 34.48 -22.78
C SER A 374 17.42 35.58 -21.80
N THR A 375 18.27 35.27 -20.82
CA THR A 375 19.03 36.28 -20.08
C THR A 375 20.34 36.51 -20.83
N SER A 376 20.39 37.60 -21.58
CA SER A 376 21.61 38.36 -21.87
C SER A 376 21.99 39.20 -20.66
#